data_AF-A0A9E0GUD3-F1
#
_entry.id   AF-A0A9E0GUD3-F1
#
_cell.length_a   1.000
_cell.length_b   1.000
_cell.length_c   1.000
_cell.angle_alpha   90.00
_cell.angle_beta   90.00
_cell.angle_gamma   90.00
#
_symmetry.space_group_name_H-M   'P 1'
#
loop_
_entity.id
_entity.type
_entity.pdbx_description
1 polymer ?
#
loop_
_entity_poly.entity_id
_entity_poly.type
_entity_poly.pdbx_seq_one_letter_code
_entity_poly.pdbx_strand_id
1 'polypeptide(L)'
;MPERYELIYGFVHCRGKTTYSAGFVNSRKEAEAWLKKNREAATRTVKVPPEDPVRHCKAALCPLKRQKPWFDIRPCEKSESS
;
A
#
# COMPACT_ATOMS: atom_id res chain seq x y z
N MET A 1 -22.82 -8.89 7.63
CA MET A 1 -21.99 -9.12 6.43
C MET A 1 -20.53 -8.97 6.84
N PRO A 2 -19.59 -9.87 6.48
CA PRO A 2 -18.19 -9.60 6.76
C PRO A 2 -17.72 -8.56 5.74
N GLU A 3 -17.75 -7.29 6.14
CA GLU A 3 -17.10 -6.20 5.42
C GLU A 3 -15.60 -6.46 5.44
N ARG A 4 -15.09 -7.11 4.40
CA ARG A 4 -13.67 -7.38 4.26
C ARG A 4 -13.03 -6.16 3.61
N TYR A 5 -11.96 -5.66 4.20
CA TYR A 5 -11.22 -4.52 3.70
C TYR A 5 -9.84 -4.97 3.23
N GLU A 6 -9.50 -4.64 1.99
CA GLU A 6 -8.16 -4.79 1.46
C GLU A 6 -7.27 -3.66 1.99
N LEU A 7 -6.11 -4.03 2.51
CA LEU A 7 -5.08 -3.09 2.93
C LEU A 7 -4.16 -2.85 1.75
N ILE A 8 -4.06 -1.60 1.30
CA ILE A 8 -3.32 -1.24 0.10
C ILE A 8 -2.15 -0.35 0.49
N TYR A 9 -0.99 -0.61 -0.10
CA TYR A 9 0.16 0.28 -0.03
C TYR A 9 0.80 0.41 -1.39
N GLY A 10 1.65 1.41 -1.55
CA GLY A 10 2.43 1.53 -2.76
C GLY A 10 3.46 2.62 -2.70
N PHE A 11 4.15 2.82 -3.82
CA PHE A 11 5.23 3.80 -3.91
C PHE A 11 4.98 4.70 -5.12
N VAL A 12 5.31 5.98 -4.96
CA VAL A 12 5.29 6.94 -6.06
C VAL A 12 6.69 6.97 -6.67
N HIS A 13 6.78 6.71 -7.96
CA HIS A 13 8.01 6.72 -8.74
C HIS A 13 7.92 7.77 -9.85
N CYS A 14 9.07 8.11 -10.44
CA CYS A 14 9.10 8.94 -11.65
C CYS A 14 8.41 8.30 -12.86
N ARG A 15 8.19 6.98 -12.80
CA ARG A 15 7.51 6.18 -13.83
C ARG A 15 6.02 5.96 -13.57
N GLY A 16 5.50 6.42 -12.43
CA GLY A 16 4.11 6.21 -12.03
C GLY A 16 3.95 5.74 -10.59
N LYS A 17 2.72 5.38 -10.22
CA LYS A 17 2.34 4.95 -8.87
C LYS A 17 2.15 3.43 -8.84
N THR A 18 2.94 2.72 -8.04
CA THR A 18 2.71 1.28 -7.79
C THR A 18 1.66 1.09 -6.72
N THR A 19 0.95 -0.04 -6.82
CA THR A 19 -0.10 -0.43 -5.88
C THR A 19 0.08 -1.91 -5.55
N TYR A 20 0.09 -2.23 -4.26
CA TYR A 20 0.29 -3.57 -3.73
C TYR A 20 -0.71 -3.84 -2.61
N SER A 21 -1.13 -5.10 -2.50
CA SER A 21 -1.96 -5.58 -1.41
C SER A 21 -1.09 -6.00 -0.22
N ALA A 22 -1.34 -5.46 0.96
CA ALA A 22 -0.77 -5.92 2.23
C ALA A 22 -1.60 -7.05 2.87
N GLY A 23 -2.71 -7.45 2.23
CA GLY A 23 -3.64 -8.45 2.71
C GLY A 23 -5.01 -7.86 2.99
N PHE A 24 -5.83 -8.63 3.71
CA PHE A 24 -7.21 -8.27 3.97
C PHE A 24 -7.55 -8.46 5.45
N VAL A 25 -8.40 -7.58 5.97
CA VAL A 25 -8.93 -7.63 7.33
C VAL A 25 -10.45 -7.69 7.29
N ASN A 26 -11.07 -8.22 8.35
CA ASN A 26 -12.53 -8.46 8.40
C ASN A 26 -13.29 -7.36 9.15
N SER A 27 -12.62 -6.24 9.45
CA SER A 27 -13.22 -5.11 10.14
C SER A 27 -12.65 -3.80 9.63
N ARG A 28 -13.55 -2.82 9.45
CA ARG A 28 -13.17 -1.44 9.13
C ARG A 28 -12.23 -0.86 10.18
N LYS A 29 -12.46 -1.16 11.46
CA LYS A 29 -11.64 -0.67 12.58
C LYS A 29 -10.20 -1.14 12.47
N GLU A 30 -9.99 -2.41 12.09
CA GLU A 30 -8.64 -2.94 11.85
C GLU A 30 -7.98 -2.28 10.65
N ALA A 31 -8.75 -2.03 9.59
CA ALA A 31 -8.25 -1.38 8.37
C ALA A 31 -7.81 0.07 8.64
N GLU A 32 -8.64 0.83 9.36
CA GLU A 32 -8.35 2.21 9.74
C GLU A 32 -7.18 2.29 10.74
N ALA A 33 -7.10 1.36 11.70
CA ALA A 33 -5.97 1.27 12.64
C ALA A 33 -4.65 0.98 11.90
N TRP A 34 -4.66 0.08 10.91
CA TRP A 34 -3.51 -0.18 10.07
C TRP A 34 -3.11 1.06 9.27
N LEU A 35 -4.07 1.73 8.63
CA LEU A 35 -3.81 2.92 7.82
C LEU A 35 -3.22 4.06 8.65
N LYS A 36 -3.78 4.31 9.84
CA LYS A 36 -3.27 5.30 10.78
C LYS A 36 -1.85 4.97 11.25
N LYS A 37 -1.62 3.75 11.72
CA LYS A 37 -0.30 3.26 12.17
C LYS A 37 0.78 3.43 11.09
N ASN A 38 0.45 3.12 9.84
CA ASN A 38 1.41 3.18 8.73
C ASN A 38 1.66 4.61 8.23
N ARG A 39 0.66 5.50 8.27
CA ARG A 39 0.84 6.92 7.92
C ARG A 39 1.66 7.68 8.96
N GLU A 40 1.48 7.36 10.23
CA GLU A 40 2.20 7.97 11.35
C GLU A 40 3.60 7.37 11.57
N ALA A 41 3.91 6.23 10.94
CA ALA A 41 5.22 5.60 11.08
C ALA A 41 6.34 6.52 10.55
N ALA A 42 7.32 6.79 11.43
CA ALA A 42 8.51 7.55 11.05
C ALA A 42 9.36 6.81 10.01
N THR A 43 9.29 5.47 10.01
CA THR A 43 10.08 4.56 9.15
C THR A 43 9.19 3.70 8.24
N ARG A 44 9.80 3.05 7.23
CA ARG A 44 9.10 2.13 6.33
C ARG A 44 8.61 0.90 7.10
N THR A 45 7.32 0.84 7.39
CA THR A 45 6.64 -0.33 7.98
C THR A 45 6.42 -1.48 6.99
N VAL A 46 6.44 -1.19 5.69
CA VAL A 46 6.25 -2.18 4.62
C VAL A 46 7.52 -2.34 3.80
N LYS A 47 7.84 -3.59 3.45
CA LYS A 47 8.98 -3.91 2.58
C LYS A 47 8.61 -3.59 1.14
N VAL A 48 9.56 -3.05 0.41
CA VAL A 48 9.44 -2.84 -1.04
C VAL A 48 9.50 -4.21 -1.74
N PRO A 49 8.46 -4.59 -2.52
CA PRO A 49 8.46 -5.84 -3.27
C PRO A 49 9.67 -5.96 -4.22
N PRO A 50 10.12 -7.18 -4.57
CA PRO A 50 11.19 -7.38 -5.53
C PRO A 50 10.85 -6.82 -6.92
N GLU A 51 9.57 -6.81 -7.26
CA GLU A 51 9.02 -6.38 -8.54
C GLU A 51 8.97 -4.85 -8.70
N ASP A 52 9.14 -4.10 -7.60
CA ASP A 52 8.95 -2.66 -7.62
C ASP A 52 10.03 -1.96 -8.47
N PRO A 53 9.64 -1.01 -9.35
CA PRO A 53 10.56 -0.30 -10.23
C PRO A 53 11.72 0.38 -9.52
N VAL A 54 11.61 0.71 -8.23
CA VAL A 54 12.66 1.35 -7.44
C VAL A 54 13.92 0.48 -7.35
N ARG A 55 13.77 -0.86 -7.32
CA ARG A 55 14.90 -1.80 -7.23
C ARG A 55 15.70 -1.84 -8.51
N HIS A 56 15.04 -1.63 -9.65
CA HIS A 56 15.64 -1.63 -10.97
C HIS A 56 15.87 -0.20 -11.50
N CYS A 57 15.59 0.83 -10.67
CA CYS A 57 15.73 2.22 -11.07
C CYS A 57 17.21 2.61 -11.08
N LYS A 58 17.74 2.80 -12.30
CA LYS A 58 19.13 3.23 -12.54
C LYS A 58 19.41 4.70 -12.18
N ALA A 59 18.38 5.50 -11.87
CA ALA A 59 18.58 6.88 -11.46
C ALA A 59 19.36 6.93 -10.13
N ALA A 60 20.53 7.57 -10.16
CA ALA A 60 21.41 7.73 -9.00
C ALA A 60 20.83 8.75 -8.00
N LEU A 61 20.28 9.86 -8.52
CA LEU A 61 19.54 10.87 -7.74
C LEU A 61 18.10 10.95 -8.24
N CYS A 62 17.21 10.18 -7.62
CA CYS A 62 15.77 10.34 -7.83
C CYS A 62 15.11 10.70 -6.48
N PRO A 63 14.49 11.88 -6.37
CA PRO A 63 13.85 12.31 -5.12
C PRO A 63 12.71 11.36 -4.71
N LEU A 64 12.13 10.65 -5.67
CA LEU A 64 11.07 9.67 -5.46
C LEU A 64 11.59 8.29 -4.98
N LYS A 65 12.89 7.99 -5.14
CA LYS A 65 13.49 6.68 -4.78
C LYS A 65 13.50 6.40 -3.26
N ARG A 66 13.55 7.45 -2.45
CA ARG A 66 13.58 7.38 -0.98
C ARG A 66 12.26 7.79 -0.33
N GLN A 67 11.19 7.98 -1.11
CA GLN A 67 9.91 8.40 -0.55
C GLN A 67 9.30 7.35 0.40
N LYS A 68 8.41 7.88 1.26
CA LYS A 68 7.53 7.09 2.11
C LYS A 68 6.44 6.45 1.23
N PRO A 69 6.08 5.19 1.49
CA PRO A 69 4.94 4.57 0.83
C PRO A 69 3.65 5.35 1.11
N TRP A 70 2.75 5.33 0.14
CA TRP A 70 1.36 5.75 0.34
C TRP A 70 0.54 4.54 0.80
N PHE A 71 -0.50 4.80 1.59
CA PHE A 71 -1.34 3.77 2.19
C PHE A 71 -2.81 4.13 2.02
N ASP A 72 -3.61 3.12 1.70
CA ASP A 72 -5.04 3.22 1.49
C ASP A 72 -5.75 1.92 1.90
N ILE A 73 -7.07 1.98 2.04
CA ILE A 73 -7.90 0.80 2.28
C ILE A 73 -9.05 0.77 1.27
N ARG A 74 -9.36 -0.42 0.77
CA ARG A 74 -10.46 -0.61 -0.18
C ARG A 74 -11.47 -1.59 0.40
N PRO A 75 -12.78 -1.25 0.44
CA PRO A 75 -13.80 -2.24 0.77
C PRO A 75 -13.85 -3.29 -0.35
N CYS A 76 -13.77 -4.56 0.03
CA CYS A 76 -13.96 -5.68 -0.87
C CYS A 76 -15.41 -6.14 -0.72
N GLU A 77 -16.31 -5.49 -1.47
CA GLU A 77 -17.66 -6.02 -1.65
C GLU A 77 -17.52 -7.32 -2.43
N LYS A 78 -18.06 -8.43 -1.89
CA LYS A 78 -18.26 -9.60 -2.74
C LYS A 78 -19.19 -9.14 -3.85
N SER A 79 -18.70 -9.11 -5.09
CA SER A 79 -19.59 -9.17 -6.24
C SER A 79 -20.49 -10.38 -6.04
N GLU A 80 -21.75 -10.14 -5.67
CA GLU A 80 -22.83 -11.08 -5.98
C GLU A 80 -22.90 -11.14 -7.51
N SER A 81 -22.08 -11.99 -8.10
CA SER A 81 -22.35 -12.52 -9.43
C SER A 81 -23.49 -13.52 -9.25
N SER A 82 -24.72 -13.05 -9.44
CA SER A 82 -25.91 -13.89 -9.65
C SER A 82 -25.78 -14.72 -10.92
#